data_AF-J1HC39-F1
#
_entry.id   AF-J1HC39-F1
#
_cell.length_a   1.000
_cell.length_b   1.000
_cell.length_c   1.000
_cell.angle_alpha   90.00
_cell.angle_beta   90.00
_cell.angle_gamma   90.00
#
_symmetry.space_group_name_H-M   'P 1'
#
loop_
_entity.id
_entity.type
_entity.pdbx_description
1 polymer ?
#
loop_
_entity_poly.entity_id
_entity_poly.type
_entity_poly.pdbx_seq_one_letter_code
_entity_poly.pdbx_strand_id
1 'polypeptide(L)'
;MIIMMTVGHIVYKADDLQAAVEKFRAQGFEVEYGRAKNPSNALIYFSQGPYLEIRTGVTMPALIRRYLRLIGHGQMVDTSDAVAGMPEGYSRVVFEVDREDFGRLKAICQERGVRTVTARISRKDPHGRRLACRCLCPDDWAIPMFVTRFAADTHRDAPHPNGITRMDRIEFEGTRTAVEICRLAGADDLLACSVGAGAIRAEFV
;
A
#
# COMPACT_ATOMS: atom_id res chain seq x y z
N MET A 1 16.17 11.95 -16.21
CA MET A 1 15.09 12.42 -15.30
C MET A 1 15.22 11.68 -13.98
N ILE A 2 14.91 12.31 -12.86
CA ILE A 2 14.80 11.67 -11.54
C ILE A 2 13.37 11.13 -11.43
N ILE A 3 13.17 9.93 -10.89
CA ILE A 3 11.81 9.44 -10.61
C ILE A 3 11.27 10.28 -9.45
N MET A 4 10.09 10.87 -9.60
CA MET A 4 9.44 11.61 -8.53
C MET A 4 8.31 10.77 -7.98
N MET A 5 8.46 10.32 -6.73
CA MET A 5 7.50 9.43 -6.10
C MET A 5 7.03 10.02 -4.79
N THR A 6 5.72 9.90 -4.57
CA THR A 6 5.10 10.32 -3.33
C THR A 6 4.55 9.10 -2.62
N VAL A 7 4.58 9.08 -1.29
CA VAL A 7 3.81 8.04 -0.59
C VAL A 7 2.33 8.28 -0.92
N GLY A 8 1.68 7.27 -1.48
CA GLY A 8 0.26 7.32 -1.80
C GLY A 8 -0.59 6.79 -0.65
N HIS A 9 -0.15 5.70 -0.05
CA HIS A 9 -0.78 5.13 1.14
C HIS A 9 0.13 4.14 1.86
N ILE A 10 -0.24 3.83 3.09
CA ILE A 10 0.26 2.64 3.80
C ILE A 10 -0.90 1.65 3.98
N VAL A 11 -0.56 0.36 4.04
CA VAL A 11 -1.52 -0.73 4.23
C VAL A 11 -1.48 -1.19 5.68
N TYR A 12 -2.61 -1.13 6.37
CA TYR A 12 -2.86 -1.80 7.64
C TYR A 12 -3.48 -3.17 7.39
N LYS A 13 -2.76 -4.23 7.78
CA LYS A 13 -3.27 -5.59 7.79
C LYS A 13 -4.18 -5.75 9.01
N ALA A 14 -5.45 -6.06 8.75
CA ALA A 14 -6.43 -6.43 9.76
C ALA A 14 -6.69 -7.94 9.73
N ASP A 15 -7.00 -8.51 10.89
CA ASP A 15 -7.53 -9.87 11.02
C ASP A 15 -9.01 -9.89 10.68
N ASP A 16 -9.75 -8.92 11.21
CA ASP A 16 -11.16 -8.68 10.93
C ASP A 16 -11.38 -7.23 10.45
N LEU A 17 -12.02 -7.08 9.29
CA LEU A 17 -12.17 -5.78 8.64
C LEU A 17 -13.14 -4.90 9.43
N GLN A 18 -14.21 -5.49 9.95
CA GLN A 18 -15.23 -4.75 10.67
C GLN A 18 -14.67 -4.26 12.01
N ALA A 19 -14.01 -5.13 12.77
CA ALA A 19 -13.38 -4.78 14.04
C ALA A 19 -12.31 -3.69 13.86
N ALA A 20 -11.49 -3.78 12.80
CA ALA A 20 -10.50 -2.73 12.50
C ALA A 20 -11.18 -1.40 12.13
N VAL A 21 -12.25 -1.42 11.33
CA VAL A 21 -13.04 -0.21 11.01
C VAL A 21 -13.63 0.42 12.26
N GLU A 22 -14.23 -0.37 13.15
CA GLU A 22 -14.80 0.09 14.41
C GLU A 22 -13.73 0.69 15.33
N LYS A 23 -12.55 0.04 15.41
CA LYS A 23 -11.39 0.54 16.16
C LYS A 23 -10.94 1.92 15.68
N PHE A 24 -10.77 2.12 14.37
CA PHE A 24 -10.35 3.44 13.86
C PHE A 24 -11.46 4.49 13.99
N ARG A 25 -12.73 4.11 13.84
CA ARG A 25 -13.85 5.02 14.10
C ARG A 25 -13.91 5.46 15.56
N ALA A 26 -13.63 4.56 16.50
CA ALA A 26 -13.55 4.89 17.92
C ALA A 26 -12.39 5.85 18.25
N GLN A 27 -11.34 5.88 17.41
CA GLN A 27 -10.25 6.88 17.48
C GLN A 27 -10.61 8.22 16.81
N GLY A 28 -11.83 8.34 16.27
CA GLY A 28 -12.35 9.56 15.65
C GLY A 28 -12.00 9.73 14.18
N PHE A 29 -11.53 8.67 13.50
CA PHE A 29 -11.41 8.67 12.05
C PHE A 29 -12.75 8.40 11.37
N GLU A 30 -12.95 9.04 10.22
CA GLU A 30 -13.96 8.59 9.29
C GLU A 30 -13.37 7.51 8.38
N VAL A 31 -14.06 6.38 8.32
CA VAL A 31 -13.59 5.18 7.63
C VAL A 31 -14.62 4.76 6.58
N GLU A 32 -14.18 4.67 5.33
CA GLU A 32 -14.98 4.30 4.17
C GLU A 32 -14.66 2.87 3.70
N TYR A 33 -15.66 2.02 3.50
CA TYR A 33 -15.42 0.73 2.86
C TYR A 33 -15.05 0.92 1.38
N GLY A 34 -14.12 0.11 0.87
CA GLY A 34 -13.65 0.26 -0.50
C GLY A 34 -14.68 -0.07 -1.58
N ARG A 35 -15.77 -0.77 -1.22
CA ARG A 35 -16.94 -1.06 -2.06
C ARG A 35 -18.19 -1.16 -1.21
N ALA A 36 -19.36 -0.91 -1.80
CA ALA A 36 -20.65 -0.99 -1.10
C ALA A 36 -21.06 -2.41 -0.69
N LYS A 37 -20.62 -3.44 -1.42
CA LYS A 37 -20.96 -4.84 -1.16
C LYS A 37 -19.69 -5.68 -1.03
N ASN A 38 -19.65 -6.53 -0.01
CA ASN A 38 -18.55 -7.45 0.31
C ASN A 38 -17.16 -6.78 0.19
N PRO A 39 -16.91 -5.69 0.95
CA PRO A 39 -15.63 -5.00 0.89
C PRO A 39 -14.50 -5.89 1.41
N SER A 40 -13.39 -5.94 0.66
CA SER A 40 -12.14 -6.58 1.10
C SER A 40 -11.18 -5.59 1.76
N ASN A 41 -11.52 -4.31 1.73
CA ASN A 41 -10.74 -3.23 2.32
C ASN A 41 -11.63 -2.07 2.75
N ALA A 42 -11.09 -1.21 3.60
CA ALA A 42 -11.60 0.07 3.99
C ALA A 42 -10.47 1.10 3.93
N LEU A 43 -10.83 2.38 3.92
CA LEU A 43 -9.92 3.49 3.65
C LEU A 43 -10.18 4.59 4.66
N ILE A 44 -9.10 5.18 5.14
CA ILE A 44 -9.12 6.47 5.84
C ILE A 44 -8.45 7.44 4.90
N TYR A 45 -9.27 8.17 4.15
CA TYR A 45 -8.83 9.28 3.32
C TYR A 45 -8.62 10.50 4.19
N PHE A 46 -7.52 11.19 3.99
CA PHE A 46 -7.21 12.44 4.68
C PHE A 46 -7.58 13.63 3.80
N SER A 47 -7.62 14.84 4.36
CA SER A 47 -7.81 16.05 3.54
C SER A 47 -6.53 16.44 2.80
N GLN A 48 -5.37 15.93 3.24
CA GLN A 48 -4.08 16.14 2.61
C GLN A 48 -3.22 14.87 2.69
N GLY A 49 -2.35 14.66 1.70
CA GLY A 49 -1.32 13.62 1.75
C GLY A 49 -1.84 12.18 1.61
N PRO A 50 -1.03 11.17 1.95
CA PRO A 50 -1.36 9.77 1.72
C PRO A 50 -2.52 9.29 2.58
N TYR A 51 -3.29 8.34 2.05
CA TYR A 51 -4.36 7.68 2.78
C TYR A 51 -3.90 6.40 3.50
N LEU A 52 -4.74 5.87 4.39
CA LEU A 52 -4.51 4.57 5.04
C LEU A 52 -5.48 3.53 4.47
N GLU A 53 -4.96 2.45 3.88
CA GLU A 53 -5.76 1.29 3.46
C GLU A 53 -5.80 0.24 4.57
N ILE A 54 -6.98 -0.05 5.10
CA ILE A 54 -7.24 -1.17 5.99
C ILE A 54 -7.66 -2.36 5.13
N ARG A 55 -6.99 -3.50 5.23
CA ARG A 55 -7.28 -4.66 4.40
C ARG A 55 -7.28 -5.95 5.22
N THR A 56 -8.30 -6.77 5.00
CA THR A 56 -8.27 -8.20 5.32
C THR A 56 -7.93 -9.00 4.08
N GLY A 57 -7.55 -10.27 4.26
CA GLY A 57 -7.32 -11.14 3.12
C GLY A 57 -6.08 -10.71 2.33
N VAL A 58 -4.94 -10.66 3.02
CA VAL A 58 -3.61 -10.74 2.38
C VAL A 58 -3.38 -12.13 1.77
N THR A 59 -4.44 -12.91 1.54
CA THR A 59 -4.41 -14.25 0.97
C THR A 59 -4.88 -14.22 -0.47
N MET A 60 -4.12 -14.88 -1.33
CA MET A 60 -4.45 -14.98 -2.75
C MET A 60 -5.39 -16.17 -3.01
N PRO A 61 -6.31 -16.11 -3.99
CA PRO A 61 -7.11 -17.27 -4.40
C PRO A 61 -6.22 -18.44 -4.87
N ALA A 62 -6.61 -19.69 -4.60
CA ALA A 62 -5.82 -20.89 -4.91
C ALA A 62 -5.36 -20.98 -6.37
N LEU A 63 -6.22 -20.60 -7.32
CA LEU A 63 -5.87 -20.58 -8.74
C LEU A 63 -4.75 -19.57 -9.05
N ILE A 64 -4.82 -18.37 -8.47
CA ILE A 64 -3.82 -17.32 -8.64
C ILE A 64 -2.49 -17.74 -8.00
N ARG A 65 -2.53 -18.36 -6.82
CA ARG A 65 -1.34 -18.92 -6.16
C ARG A 65 -0.63 -19.92 -7.06
N ARG A 66 -1.38 -20.89 -7.60
CA ARG A 66 -0.82 -21.92 -8.48
C ARG A 66 -0.20 -21.29 -9.72
N TYR A 67 -0.89 -20.34 -10.34
CA TYR A 67 -0.37 -19.61 -11.50
C TYR A 67 0.94 -18.87 -11.17
N LEU A 68 0.98 -18.06 -10.10
CA LEU A 68 2.16 -17.31 -9.70
C LEU A 68 3.37 -18.22 -9.42
N ARG A 69 3.17 -19.35 -8.74
CA ARG A 69 4.24 -20.33 -8.53
C ARG A 69 4.78 -20.88 -9.86
N LEU A 70 3.90 -21.19 -10.82
CA LEU A 70 4.30 -21.72 -12.13
C LEU A 70 5.13 -20.71 -12.95
N ILE A 71 4.79 -19.43 -12.89
CA ILE A 71 5.54 -18.37 -13.59
C ILE A 71 6.74 -17.84 -12.78
N GLY A 72 7.14 -18.54 -11.71
CA GLY A 72 8.34 -18.22 -10.94
C GLY A 72 8.20 -17.06 -9.95
N HIS A 73 6.96 -16.70 -9.59
CA HIS A 73 6.61 -15.70 -8.57
C HIS A 73 6.14 -16.38 -7.27
N GLY A 74 6.78 -17.51 -6.90
CA GLY A 74 6.43 -18.25 -5.67
C GLY A 74 6.67 -17.44 -4.40
N GLN A 75 7.73 -16.62 -4.37
CA GLN A 75 8.04 -15.71 -3.27
C GLN A 75 6.88 -14.73 -2.98
N MET A 76 6.17 -14.26 -4.01
CA MET A 76 4.99 -13.42 -3.84
C MET A 76 3.88 -14.15 -3.06
N VAL A 77 3.70 -15.45 -3.30
CA VAL A 77 2.74 -16.26 -2.55
C VAL A 77 3.20 -16.46 -1.11
N ASP A 78 4.48 -16.81 -0.92
CA ASP A 78 5.05 -17.12 0.39
C ASP A 78 5.05 -15.90 1.33
N THR A 79 5.42 -14.71 0.82
CA THR A 79 5.44 -13.48 1.63
C THR A 79 4.03 -12.96 1.93
N SER A 80 3.08 -13.13 1.00
CA SER A 80 1.67 -12.84 1.21
C SER A 80 1.08 -13.72 2.34
N ASP A 81 1.44 -15.01 2.37
CA ASP A 81 1.05 -15.93 3.45
C ASP A 81 1.67 -15.57 4.79
N ALA A 82 2.96 -15.22 4.79
CA ALA A 82 3.64 -14.78 6.00
C ALA A 82 2.94 -13.57 6.63
N VAL A 83 2.59 -12.56 5.81
CA VAL A 83 1.87 -11.36 6.27
C VAL A 83 0.46 -11.68 6.75
N ALA A 84 -0.24 -12.63 6.12
CA ALA A 84 -1.54 -13.07 6.60
C ALA A 84 -1.45 -13.66 8.02
N GLY A 85 -0.34 -14.32 8.37
CA GLY A 85 -0.07 -14.87 9.70
C GLY A 85 0.54 -13.89 10.72
N MET A 86 0.96 -12.69 10.31
CA MET A 86 1.50 -11.67 11.23
C MET A 86 0.39 -11.05 12.08
N PRO A 87 0.71 -10.50 13.27
CA PRO A 87 -0.23 -9.68 14.04
C PRO A 87 -0.76 -8.49 13.23
N GLU A 88 -1.93 -7.97 13.60
CA GLU A 88 -2.47 -6.75 12.99
C GLU A 88 -1.49 -5.58 13.08
N GLY A 89 -1.39 -4.80 12.01
CA GLY A 89 -0.46 -3.67 11.97
C GLY A 89 -0.20 -3.13 10.57
N TYR A 90 0.58 -2.06 10.51
CA TYR A 90 1.08 -1.53 9.24
C TYR A 90 2.01 -2.56 8.60
N SER A 91 1.75 -2.87 7.33
CA SER A 91 2.32 -4.04 6.65
C SER A 91 2.97 -3.72 5.31
N ARG A 92 2.67 -2.56 4.71
CA ARG A 92 3.30 -2.14 3.45
C ARG A 92 3.20 -0.65 3.21
N VAL A 93 4.27 -0.07 2.66
CA VAL A 93 4.24 1.28 2.07
C VAL A 93 3.92 1.16 0.58
N VAL A 94 3.12 2.08 0.06
CA VAL A 94 2.74 2.13 -1.35
C VAL A 94 3.00 3.51 -1.91
N PHE A 95 3.80 3.57 -2.96
CA PHE A 95 4.13 4.81 -3.64
C PHE A 95 3.25 5.05 -4.85
N GLU A 96 2.89 6.31 -5.04
CA GLU A 96 2.32 6.81 -6.28
C GLU A 96 3.41 7.29 -7.23
N VAL A 97 3.32 6.81 -8.47
CA VAL A 97 4.32 7.04 -9.51
C VAL A 97 3.65 7.26 -10.85
N ASP A 98 4.35 7.93 -11.76
CA ASP A 98 3.88 8.06 -13.13
C ASP A 98 4.01 6.73 -13.88
N ARG A 99 3.07 6.48 -14.80
CA ARG A 99 3.03 5.22 -15.55
C ARG A 99 4.32 4.98 -16.34
N GLU A 100 4.95 6.05 -16.81
CA GLU A 100 6.17 6.02 -17.61
C GLU A 100 7.36 5.49 -16.81
N ASP A 101 7.35 5.67 -15.48
CA ASP A 101 8.43 5.22 -14.58
C ASP A 101 8.37 3.73 -14.25
N PHE A 102 7.28 3.03 -14.55
CA PHE A 102 7.15 1.59 -14.28
C PHE A 102 8.28 0.77 -14.88
N GLY A 103 8.73 1.11 -16.10
CA GLY A 103 9.84 0.41 -16.76
C GLY A 103 11.14 0.55 -15.99
N ARG A 104 11.43 1.77 -15.51
CA ARG A 104 12.62 2.06 -14.72
C ARG A 104 12.57 1.45 -13.33
N LEU A 105 11.42 1.54 -12.64
CA LEU A 105 11.23 0.90 -11.33
C LEU A 105 11.35 -0.62 -11.40
N LYS A 106 10.83 -1.22 -12.48
CA LYS A 106 11.02 -2.63 -12.76
C LYS A 106 12.51 -2.98 -12.92
N ALA A 107 13.27 -2.18 -13.66
CA ALA A 107 14.71 -2.36 -13.81
C ALA A 107 15.45 -2.23 -12.47
N ILE A 108 15.14 -1.20 -11.67
CA ILE A 108 15.71 -1.00 -10.33
C ILE A 108 15.47 -2.22 -9.44
N CYS A 109 14.27 -2.79 -9.45
CA CYS A 109 13.96 -4.01 -8.71
C CYS A 109 14.78 -5.20 -9.25
N GLN A 110 14.80 -5.39 -10.57
CA GLN A 110 15.49 -6.52 -11.21
C GLN A 110 17.00 -6.52 -10.96
N GLU A 111 17.66 -5.36 -11.05
CA GLU A 111 19.09 -5.18 -10.73
C GLU A 111 19.43 -5.59 -9.28
N ARG A 112 18.44 -5.56 -8.40
CA ARG A 112 18.56 -5.93 -6.98
C ARG A 112 18.03 -7.33 -6.68
N GLY A 113 17.80 -8.13 -7.72
CA GLY A 113 17.29 -9.49 -7.60
C GLY A 113 15.80 -9.59 -7.26
N VAL A 114 15.05 -8.49 -7.35
CA VAL A 114 13.64 -8.43 -6.99
C VAL A 114 12.78 -8.57 -8.25
N ARG A 115 12.00 -9.65 -8.29
CA ARG A 115 10.99 -9.86 -9.33
C ARG A 115 9.76 -9.02 -9.04
N THR A 116 9.05 -8.67 -10.10
CA THR A 116 7.84 -7.85 -10.02
C THR A 116 6.75 -8.39 -10.95
N VAL A 117 5.50 -8.28 -10.50
CA VAL A 117 4.30 -8.54 -11.30
C VAL A 117 3.59 -7.23 -11.58
N THR A 118 3.10 -7.04 -12.80
CA THR A 118 2.23 -5.90 -13.12
C THR A 118 0.77 -6.34 -13.13
N ALA A 119 -0.09 -5.60 -12.44
CA ALA A 119 -1.52 -5.83 -12.40
C ALA A 119 -2.30 -4.54 -12.70
N ARG A 120 -3.55 -4.68 -13.16
CA ARG A 120 -4.50 -3.57 -13.23
C ARG A 120 -5.59 -3.82 -12.21
N ILE A 121 -5.78 -2.88 -11.30
CA ILE A 121 -6.81 -2.93 -10.27
C ILE A 121 -7.88 -1.91 -10.63
N SER A 122 -9.15 -2.28 -10.48
CA SER A 122 -10.27 -1.36 -10.59
C SER A 122 -11.36 -1.73 -9.61
N ARG A 123 -12.00 -0.73 -9.01
CA ARG A 123 -13.16 -0.86 -8.14
C ARG A 123 -14.16 0.27 -8.37
N LYS A 124 -15.43 -0.02 -8.09
CA LYS A 124 -16.45 1.01 -7.89
C LYS A 124 -16.58 1.22 -6.39
N ASP A 125 -16.36 2.44 -5.92
CA ASP A 125 -16.48 2.78 -4.51
C ASP A 125 -17.96 2.93 -4.08
N PRO A 126 -18.27 3.16 -2.79
CA PRO A 126 -19.63 3.38 -2.32
C PRO A 126 -20.34 4.59 -2.95
N HIS A 127 -19.59 5.60 -3.37
CA HIS A 127 -20.10 6.81 -4.05
C HIS A 127 -20.32 6.61 -5.56
N GLY A 128 -20.01 5.42 -6.06
CA GLY A 128 -20.14 5.06 -7.46
C GLY A 128 -19.01 5.53 -8.37
N ARG A 129 -17.95 6.14 -7.83
CA ARG A 129 -16.74 6.51 -8.57
C ARG A 129 -15.99 5.24 -8.97
N ARG A 130 -15.44 5.24 -10.19
CA ARG A 130 -14.55 4.16 -10.65
C ARG A 130 -13.10 4.53 -10.38
N LEU A 131 -12.51 3.88 -9.39
CA LEU A 131 -11.10 4.01 -9.07
C LEU A 131 -10.34 2.90 -9.79
N ALA A 132 -9.29 3.26 -10.52
CA ALA A 132 -8.48 2.30 -11.25
C ALA A 132 -7.02 2.75 -11.30
N CYS A 133 -6.12 1.82 -11.05
CA CYS A 133 -4.68 2.03 -11.14
C CYS A 133 -4.00 0.82 -11.79
N ARG A 134 -2.77 1.03 -12.25
CA ARG A 134 -1.83 -0.05 -12.49
C ARG A 134 -0.95 -0.20 -11.26
N CYS A 135 -0.55 -1.43 -10.96
CA CYS A 135 0.33 -1.76 -9.86
C CYS A 135 1.56 -2.45 -10.44
N LEU A 136 2.74 -2.08 -9.95
CA LEU A 136 3.96 -2.84 -10.06
C LEU A 136 4.24 -3.40 -8.67
N CYS A 137 4.05 -4.71 -8.52
CA CYS A 137 4.10 -5.42 -7.25
C CYS A 137 5.40 -6.21 -7.16
N PRO A 138 6.36 -5.82 -6.31
CA PRO A 138 7.47 -6.67 -5.94
C PRO A 138 6.99 -7.99 -5.33
N ASP A 139 7.71 -9.07 -5.63
CA ASP A 139 7.46 -10.41 -5.11
C ASP A 139 7.71 -10.53 -3.60
N ASP A 140 8.44 -9.59 -3.02
CA ASP A 140 8.59 -9.48 -1.58
C ASP A 140 7.63 -8.43 -1.04
N TRP A 141 6.73 -8.85 -0.14
CA TRP A 141 5.77 -7.95 0.50
C TRP A 141 6.46 -6.83 1.31
N ALA A 142 7.63 -7.09 1.88
CA ALA A 142 8.38 -6.11 2.66
C ALA A 142 8.96 -4.97 1.80
N ILE A 143 8.97 -5.13 0.47
CA ILE A 143 9.35 -4.07 -0.46
C ILE A 143 8.12 -3.24 -0.81
N PRO A 144 8.20 -1.90 -0.77
CA PRO A 144 7.08 -1.04 -1.15
C PRO A 144 6.52 -1.35 -2.53
N MET A 145 5.21 -1.21 -2.66
CA MET A 145 4.51 -1.38 -3.94
C MET A 145 4.46 -0.04 -4.68
N PHE A 146 4.38 -0.07 -6.01
CA PHE A 146 4.25 1.13 -6.84
C PHE A 146 2.93 1.11 -7.58
N VAL A 147 2.20 2.22 -7.56
CA VAL A 147 0.90 2.35 -8.24
C VAL A 147 0.82 3.65 -9.02
N THR A 148 0.03 3.65 -10.08
CA THR A 148 -0.36 4.90 -10.74
C THR A 148 -1.43 5.61 -9.94
N ARG A 149 -1.40 6.94 -9.91
CA ARG A 149 -2.45 7.77 -9.30
C ARG A 149 -3.83 7.45 -9.86
N PHE A 150 -4.86 7.59 -9.01
CA PHE A 150 -6.23 7.59 -9.48
C PHE A 150 -6.52 8.87 -10.28
N ALA A 151 -7.40 8.77 -11.27
CA ALA A 151 -7.85 9.95 -12.00
C ALA A 151 -8.80 10.83 -11.19
N ALA A 152 -9.50 10.23 -10.22
CA ALA A 152 -10.38 10.94 -9.30
C ALA A 152 -9.62 11.29 -8.03
N ASP A 153 -9.84 12.50 -7.53
CA ASP A 153 -9.38 12.89 -6.21
C ASP A 153 -10.18 12.14 -5.14
N THR A 154 -9.46 11.58 -4.17
CA THR A 154 -10.02 10.81 -3.06
C THR A 154 -9.84 11.51 -1.72
N HIS A 155 -9.21 12.68 -1.67
CA HIS A 155 -9.07 13.43 -0.43
C HIS A 155 -10.43 13.89 0.11
N ARG A 156 -10.47 14.10 1.42
CA ARG A 156 -11.62 14.69 2.09
C ARG A 156 -11.60 16.20 1.96
N ASP A 157 -12.77 16.81 1.92
CA ASP A 157 -12.90 18.28 1.93
C ASP A 157 -12.58 18.90 3.30
N ALA A 158 -12.65 18.09 4.38
CA ALA A 158 -12.48 18.55 5.75
C ALA A 158 -11.67 17.55 6.61
N PRO A 159 -11.06 18.02 7.71
CA PRO A 159 -10.41 17.15 8.70
C PRO A 159 -11.34 16.05 9.22
N HIS A 160 -10.75 15.01 9.78
CA HIS A 160 -11.52 14.02 10.53
C HIS A 160 -12.12 14.62 11.81
N PRO A 161 -13.16 14.00 12.40
CA PRO A 161 -13.74 14.43 13.67
C PRO A 161 -12.73 14.61 14.82
N ASN A 162 -11.63 13.85 14.82
CA ASN A 162 -10.53 14.00 15.79
C ASN A 162 -9.52 15.12 15.44
N GLY A 163 -9.77 15.91 14.40
CA GLY A 163 -8.93 17.02 13.94
C GLY A 163 -7.82 16.61 12.97
N ILE A 164 -7.57 15.32 12.78
CA ILE A 164 -6.47 14.84 11.93
C ILE A 164 -6.75 15.16 10.45
N THR A 165 -5.74 15.69 9.79
CA THR A 165 -5.74 16.17 8.40
C THR A 165 -4.86 15.37 7.47
N ARG A 166 -3.80 14.71 7.98
CA ARG A 166 -2.84 13.92 7.20
C ARG A 166 -1.96 13.00 8.07
N MET A 167 -1.15 12.18 7.40
CA MET A 167 0.07 11.62 8.00
C MET A 167 1.17 12.69 8.01
N ASP A 168 1.85 12.85 9.14
CA ASP A 168 2.94 13.82 9.30
C ASP A 168 4.31 13.20 9.03
N ARG A 169 4.47 11.92 9.42
CA ARG A 169 5.71 11.18 9.26
C ARG A 169 5.44 9.69 9.14
N ILE A 170 6.17 9.04 8.25
CA ILE A 170 6.15 7.58 8.09
C ILE A 170 7.58 7.07 8.29
N GLU A 171 7.74 6.14 9.21
CA GLU A 171 9.01 5.42 9.40
C GLU A 171 8.88 4.03 8.80
N PHE A 172 9.82 3.68 7.93
CA PHE A 172 9.90 2.38 7.28
C PHE A 172 11.26 1.75 7.55
N GLU A 173 11.25 0.68 8.33
CA GLU A 173 12.36 -0.25 8.43
C GLU A 173 12.22 -1.32 7.37
N GLY A 174 13.30 -1.61 6.64
CA GLY A 174 13.31 -2.66 5.64
C GLY A 174 14.65 -3.37 5.52
N THR A 175 14.71 -4.37 4.65
CA THR A 175 16.00 -4.94 4.24
C THR A 175 16.83 -3.88 3.53
N ARG A 176 18.16 -4.07 3.45
CA ARG A 176 19.04 -3.18 2.67
C ARG A 176 18.53 -2.99 1.24
N THR A 177 18.05 -4.06 0.61
CA THR A 177 17.43 -4.01 -0.72
C THR A 177 16.20 -3.11 -0.77
N ALA A 178 15.28 -3.24 0.19
CA ALA A 178 14.07 -2.41 0.23
C ALA A 178 14.41 -0.92 0.41
N VAL A 179 15.33 -0.61 1.33
CA VAL A 179 15.78 0.77 1.60
C VAL A 179 16.49 1.38 0.39
N GLU A 180 17.34 0.61 -0.29
CA GLU A 180 17.99 1.07 -1.53
C GLU A 180 16.99 1.32 -2.65
N ILE A 181 15.97 0.47 -2.80
CA ILE A 181 14.88 0.68 -3.75
C ILE A 181 14.15 1.99 -3.42
N CYS A 182 13.76 2.23 -2.17
CA CYS A 182 13.11 3.50 -1.76
C CYS A 182 13.97 4.73 -2.10
N ARG A 183 15.28 4.65 -1.81
CA ARG A 183 16.23 5.75 -2.08
C ARG A 183 16.34 6.06 -3.57
N LEU A 184 16.44 5.03 -4.41
CA LEU A 184 16.62 5.18 -5.86
C LEU A 184 15.32 5.52 -6.59
N ALA A 185 14.20 5.10 -6.00
CA ALA A 185 12.87 5.50 -6.37
C ALA A 185 12.59 6.98 -6.08
N GLY A 186 13.38 7.63 -5.22
CA GLY A 186 13.19 9.04 -4.89
C GLY A 186 11.98 9.27 -3.98
N ALA A 187 11.87 8.48 -2.91
CA ALA A 187 10.85 8.68 -1.88
C ALA A 187 10.89 10.12 -1.33
N ASP A 188 9.71 10.68 -1.07
CA ASP A 188 9.54 12.02 -0.52
C ASP A 188 9.98 12.12 0.96
N ASP A 189 10.08 13.36 1.45
CA ASP A 189 10.53 13.64 2.83
C ASP A 189 9.58 13.11 3.91
N LEU A 190 8.36 12.69 3.52
CA LEU A 190 7.40 12.07 4.44
C LEU A 190 7.87 10.68 4.90
N LEU A 191 8.70 10.00 4.12
CA LEU A 191 9.16 8.64 4.40
C LEU A 191 10.62 8.59 4.88
N ALA A 192 10.81 8.34 6.18
CA ALA A 192 12.10 8.00 6.75
C ALA A 192 12.40 6.49 6.58
N CYS A 193 13.38 6.16 5.73
CA CYS A 193 13.80 4.77 5.50
C CYS A 193 15.05 4.40 6.31
N SER A 194 15.02 3.25 6.99
CA SER A 194 16.18 2.69 7.70
C SER A 194 16.27 1.17 7.51
N VAL A 195 17.45 0.60 7.72
CA VAL A 195 17.61 -0.85 7.70
C VAL A 195 17.13 -1.42 9.02
N GLY A 196 16.22 -2.39 9.01
CA GLY A 196 15.63 -2.93 10.23
C GLY A 196 14.71 -4.13 9.99
N ALA A 197 13.83 -4.39 10.95
CA ALA A 197 13.07 -5.64 11.04
C ALA A 197 11.77 -5.66 10.22
N GLY A 198 11.48 -4.61 9.44
CA GLY A 198 10.23 -4.50 8.67
C GLY A 198 9.14 -3.68 9.36
N ALA A 199 9.46 -2.96 10.44
CA ALA A 199 8.49 -2.13 11.15
C ALA A 199 8.05 -0.93 10.29
N ILE A 200 6.76 -0.64 10.31
CA ILE A 200 6.19 0.59 9.76
C ILE A 200 5.49 1.34 10.88
N ARG A 201 5.77 2.64 10.99
CA ARG A 201 5.10 3.55 11.93
C ARG A 201 4.59 4.77 11.18
N ALA A 202 3.46 5.29 11.62
CA ALA A 202 2.86 6.50 11.06
C ALA A 202 2.41 7.41 12.20
N GLU A 203 2.78 8.68 12.09
CA GLU A 203 2.33 9.77 12.94
C GLU A 203 1.32 10.62 12.18
N PHE A 204 0.33 11.17 12.90
CA PHE A 204 -0.82 11.86 12.32
C PHE A 204 -0.99 13.24 12.94
N VAL A 205 -1.43 14.20 12.12
CA VAL A 205 -1.65 15.61 12.51
C VAL A 205 -2.87 16.20 11.84
#